data_AF-A0A948BRD3-F1
#
_entry.id   AF-A0A948BRD3-F1
#
_cell.length_a   1.000
_cell.length_b   1.000
_cell.length_c   1.000
_cell.angle_alpha   90.00
_cell.angle_beta   90.00
_cell.angle_gamma   90.00
#
_symmetry.space_group_name_H-M   'P 1'
#
loop_
_entity.id
_entity.type
_entity.pdbx_description
1 polymer ?
#
loop_
_entity_poly.entity_id
_entity_poly.type
_entity_poly.pdbx_seq_one_letter_code
_entity_poly.pdbx_strand_id
1 'polypeptide(L)'
;MGEWPEIIREKMALLGKEVERYAPKYAISFAFVGDTRCDSHGLQIREFANGPALDEHLGLLFAEGGGGDTEESYGVAAYYYLTHCNIPNAIRPILMFILDAPDHGDVRPGEVKAYIGDVINEPMSTKEVFKQLMEKFRVYIISVRGAYRDHWVPIVGEQHFIPIEKARDIVEVLIGIVAGELGEFKDFEMRSSARHSDKPDRVSRVGKSLRSVRKTSEKMSSGKGVRADGEESGEKLMKSKKLI
;
A
#
# COMPACT_ATOMS: atom_id res chain seq x y z
N MET A 1 -7.34 -17.15 -5.65
CA MET A 1 -7.50 -15.96 -4.78
C MET A 1 -7.23 -16.34 -3.33
N GLY A 2 -6.45 -15.55 -2.59
CA GLY A 2 -6.15 -15.83 -1.19
C GLY A 2 -7.15 -15.24 -0.19
N GLU A 3 -7.05 -15.65 1.07
CA GLU A 3 -7.99 -15.34 2.17
C GLU A 3 -7.99 -13.85 2.60
N TRP A 4 -7.22 -12.97 1.96
CA TRP A 4 -6.92 -11.61 2.43
C TRP A 4 -8.13 -10.66 2.43
N PRO A 5 -8.97 -10.61 1.37
CA PRO A 5 -10.17 -9.77 1.39
C PRO A 5 -11.08 -10.06 2.58
N GLU A 6 -11.21 -11.35 2.93
CA GLU A 6 -12.01 -11.77 4.08
C GLU A 6 -11.38 -11.37 5.40
N ILE A 7 -10.07 -11.57 5.55
CA ILE A 7 -9.32 -11.17 6.76
C ILE A 7 -9.35 -9.65 6.95
N ILE A 8 -9.21 -8.89 5.87
CA ILE A 8 -9.27 -7.43 5.89
C ILE A 8 -10.67 -6.97 6.30
N ARG A 9 -11.71 -7.55 5.72
CA ARG A 9 -13.11 -7.30 6.09
C ARG A 9 -13.40 -7.65 7.56
N GLU A 10 -12.96 -8.82 8.03
CA GLU A 10 -13.10 -9.27 9.42
C GLU A 10 -12.48 -8.26 10.41
N LYS A 11 -11.36 -7.64 10.03
CA LYS A 11 -10.58 -6.75 10.89
C LYS A 11 -10.67 -5.28 10.49
N MET A 12 -11.66 -4.88 9.70
CA MET A 12 -11.79 -3.53 9.18
C MET A 12 -11.92 -2.49 10.29
N ALA A 13 -12.73 -2.81 11.31
CA ALA A 13 -12.88 -1.95 12.49
C ALA A 13 -11.54 -1.72 13.22
N LEU A 14 -10.65 -2.71 13.26
CA LEU A 14 -9.31 -2.55 13.83
C LEU A 14 -8.42 -1.67 12.94
N LEU A 15 -8.43 -1.91 11.62
CA LEU A 15 -7.66 -1.11 10.67
C LEU A 15 -8.06 0.36 10.73
N GLY A 16 -9.36 0.66 10.61
CA GLY A 16 -9.87 2.04 10.66
C GLY A 16 -9.52 2.74 11.98
N LYS A 17 -9.72 2.07 13.11
CA LYS A 17 -9.43 2.63 14.44
C LYS A 17 -7.95 2.94 14.66
N GLU A 18 -7.05 2.06 14.22
CA GLU A 18 -5.61 2.27 14.39
C GLU A 18 -5.08 3.28 13.37
N VAL A 19 -5.59 3.31 12.14
CA VAL A 19 -5.26 4.37 11.17
C VAL A 19 -5.71 5.74 11.68
N GLU A 20 -6.94 5.87 12.19
CA GLU A 20 -7.46 7.12 12.75
C GLU A 20 -6.59 7.65 13.90
N ARG A 21 -6.01 6.76 14.71
CA ARG A 21 -5.09 7.13 15.78
C ARG A 21 -3.84 7.85 15.27
N TYR A 22 -3.26 7.35 14.18
CA TYR A 22 -2.04 7.92 13.61
C TYR A 22 -2.32 9.09 12.66
N ALA A 23 -3.46 9.03 11.95
CA ALA A 23 -3.93 10.03 11.01
C ALA A 23 -5.41 10.35 11.27
N PRO A 24 -5.73 11.29 12.19
CA PRO A 24 -7.11 11.64 12.51
C PRO A 24 -7.93 12.16 11.31
N LYS A 25 -7.24 12.74 10.32
CA LYS A 25 -7.81 13.15 9.04
C LYS A 25 -7.36 12.19 7.94
N TYR A 26 -7.93 11.00 7.93
CA TYR A 26 -7.63 9.98 6.92
C TYR A 26 -8.76 9.81 5.91
N ALA A 27 -8.39 9.24 4.77
CA ALA A 27 -9.32 8.62 3.85
C ALA A 27 -8.63 7.41 3.21
N ILE A 28 -9.37 6.33 2.98
CA ILE A 28 -8.88 5.08 2.40
C ILE A 28 -9.73 4.77 1.16
N SER A 29 -9.06 4.40 0.08
CA SER A 29 -9.65 3.82 -1.12
C SER A 29 -9.29 2.33 -1.16
N PHE A 30 -10.24 1.49 -1.57
CA PHE A 30 -10.02 0.07 -1.80
C PHE A 30 -10.10 -0.22 -3.29
N ALA A 31 -9.26 -1.16 -3.75
CA ALA A 31 -9.35 -1.70 -5.08
C ALA A 31 -9.10 -3.21 -5.08
N PHE A 32 -9.84 -3.93 -5.92
CA PHE A 32 -9.50 -5.28 -6.32
C PHE A 32 -8.94 -5.24 -7.73
N VAL A 33 -7.83 -5.95 -7.91
CA VAL A 33 -7.09 -6.03 -9.16
C VAL A 33 -7.03 -7.51 -9.51
N GLY A 34 -7.55 -7.85 -10.68
CA GLY A 34 -7.40 -9.13 -11.35
C GLY A 34 -6.72 -8.92 -12.70
N ASP A 35 -6.97 -9.82 -13.64
CA ASP A 35 -6.40 -9.75 -14.98
C ASP A 35 -7.36 -9.02 -15.92
N THR A 36 -7.06 -7.77 -16.23
CA THR A 36 -7.86 -6.96 -17.16
C THR A 36 -7.92 -7.53 -18.59
N ARG A 37 -7.13 -8.56 -18.90
CA ARG A 37 -7.11 -9.20 -20.23
C ARG A 37 -8.10 -10.35 -20.36
N CYS A 38 -8.51 -10.97 -19.26
CA CYS A 38 -9.39 -12.13 -19.30
C CYS A 38 -10.55 -12.10 -18.28
N ASP A 39 -10.42 -11.40 -17.15
CA ASP A 39 -11.45 -11.34 -16.12
C ASP A 39 -12.62 -10.44 -16.53
N SER A 40 -13.80 -10.73 -15.96
CA SER A 40 -14.98 -9.88 -16.14
C SER A 40 -14.91 -8.60 -15.29
N HIS A 41 -14.19 -8.65 -14.16
CA HIS A 41 -14.01 -7.58 -13.18
C HIS A 41 -12.52 -7.37 -12.85
N GLY A 42 -11.67 -7.30 -13.88
CA GLY A 42 -10.21 -7.19 -13.74
C GLY A 42 -9.69 -5.94 -13.02
N LEU A 43 -10.49 -4.87 -12.92
CA LEU A 43 -10.18 -3.72 -12.08
C LEU A 43 -11.45 -3.14 -11.46
N GLN A 44 -11.47 -3.03 -10.14
CA GLN A 44 -12.56 -2.47 -9.36
C GLN A 44 -11.98 -1.50 -8.33
N ILE A 45 -12.42 -0.24 -8.33
CA ILE A 45 -11.89 0.80 -7.45
C ILE A 45 -13.05 1.52 -6.75
N ARG A 46 -12.87 1.82 -5.47
CA ARG A 46 -13.78 2.64 -4.67
C ARG A 46 -13.17 4.00 -4.40
N GLU A 47 -14.02 5.01 -4.27
CA GLU A 47 -13.58 6.34 -3.86
C GLU A 47 -12.99 6.32 -2.44
N PHE A 48 -12.23 7.37 -2.13
CA PHE A 48 -11.68 7.57 -0.80
C PHE A 48 -12.81 7.86 0.21
N ALA A 49 -12.86 7.09 1.30
CA ALA A 49 -13.83 7.26 2.37
C ALA A 49 -13.16 7.08 3.75
N ASN A 50 -13.92 7.27 4.83
CA ASN A 50 -13.47 6.98 6.19
C ASN A 50 -14.63 6.51 7.07
N GLY A 51 -14.29 6.00 8.25
CA GLY A 51 -15.29 5.53 9.22
C GLY A 51 -16.18 4.42 8.65
N PRO A 52 -17.50 4.43 8.95
CA PRO A 52 -18.42 3.36 8.54
C PRO A 52 -18.55 3.12 7.03
N ALA A 53 -18.26 4.13 6.20
CA ALA A 53 -18.34 4.00 4.74
C ALA A 53 -17.31 3.02 4.16
N LEU A 54 -16.24 2.73 4.90
CA LEU A 54 -15.23 1.75 4.48
C LEU A 54 -15.76 0.32 4.40
N ASP A 55 -16.67 -0.05 5.32
CA ASP A 55 -17.29 -1.38 5.32
C ASP A 55 -18.21 -1.55 4.09
N GLU A 56 -18.96 -0.50 3.73
CA GLU A 56 -19.79 -0.47 2.52
C GLU A 56 -18.92 -0.57 1.26
N HIS A 57 -17.87 0.25 1.16
CA HIS A 57 -16.97 0.25 0.01
C HIS A 57 -16.33 -1.13 -0.21
N LEU A 58 -15.86 -1.77 0.86
CA LEU A 58 -15.27 -3.10 0.76
C LEU A 58 -16.31 -4.17 0.41
N GLY A 59 -17.54 -4.05 0.90
CA GLY A 59 -18.65 -4.97 0.57
C GLY A 59 -19.12 -4.91 -0.88
N LEU A 60 -18.84 -3.81 -1.58
CA LEU A 60 -19.15 -3.64 -3.01
C LEU A 60 -18.10 -4.23 -3.96
N LEU A 61 -16.94 -4.64 -3.45
CA LEU A 61 -15.89 -5.24 -4.26
C LEU A 61 -16.13 -6.74 -4.42
N PHE A 62 -16.14 -7.19 -5.67
CA PHE A 62 -16.35 -8.59 -6.01
C PHE A 62 -15.01 -9.29 -6.22
N ALA A 63 -14.75 -10.29 -5.40
CA ALA A 63 -13.57 -11.12 -5.49
C ALA A 63 -13.76 -12.15 -6.62
N GLU A 64 -13.41 -11.79 -7.86
CA GLU A 64 -13.38 -12.72 -8.99
C GLU A 64 -12.11 -13.58 -8.94
N GLY A 65 -12.24 -14.90 -9.11
CA GLY A 65 -11.06 -15.75 -9.24
C GLY A 65 -11.32 -17.26 -9.11
N GLY A 66 -10.80 -18.01 -10.08
CA GLY A 66 -10.64 -19.47 -10.07
C GLY A 66 -9.19 -19.94 -10.22
N GLY A 67 -8.26 -19.01 -10.53
CA GLY A 67 -6.88 -19.32 -10.90
C GLY A 67 -6.77 -19.74 -12.36
N GLY A 68 -5.94 -19.02 -13.12
CA GLY A 68 -5.63 -19.29 -14.52
C GLY A 68 -4.83 -18.11 -15.08
N ASP A 69 -3.60 -18.38 -15.51
CA ASP A 69 -2.51 -17.45 -15.82
C ASP A 69 -1.87 -16.73 -14.61
N THR A 70 -0.56 -16.43 -14.74
CA THR A 70 0.32 -16.11 -13.61
C THR A 70 0.30 -14.62 -13.30
N GLU A 71 0.19 -13.79 -14.32
CA GLU A 71 0.26 -12.33 -14.28
C GLU A 71 -1.11 -11.67 -14.01
N GLU A 72 -1.09 -10.57 -13.25
CA GLU A 72 -2.26 -9.73 -12.96
C GLU A 72 -2.02 -8.28 -13.42
N SER A 73 -3.06 -7.45 -13.50
CA SER A 73 -2.98 -6.11 -14.10
C SER A 73 -2.70 -4.97 -13.10
N TYR A 74 -1.69 -5.15 -12.25
CA TYR A 74 -1.28 -4.14 -11.26
C TYR A 74 -0.82 -2.82 -11.87
N GLY A 75 -0.22 -2.85 -13.07
CA GLY A 75 0.20 -1.68 -13.83
C GLY A 75 -0.99 -0.81 -14.25
N VAL A 76 -2.12 -1.43 -14.60
CA VAL A 76 -3.36 -0.72 -14.96
C VAL A 76 -3.93 -0.02 -13.71
N ALA A 77 -3.94 -0.71 -12.56
CA ALA A 77 -4.33 -0.10 -11.29
C ALA A 77 -3.39 1.05 -10.89
N ALA A 78 -2.09 0.87 -11.04
CA ALA A 78 -1.07 1.90 -10.79
C ALA A 78 -1.29 3.13 -11.67
N TYR A 79 -1.60 2.95 -12.96
CA TYR A 79 -1.94 4.03 -13.87
C TYR A 79 -3.16 4.81 -13.39
N TYR A 80 -4.24 4.13 -12.97
CA TYR A 80 -5.42 4.79 -12.42
C TYR A 80 -5.07 5.71 -11.24
N TYR A 81 -4.34 5.22 -10.23
CA TYR A 81 -3.97 6.04 -9.07
C TYR A 81 -3.02 7.18 -9.45
N LEU A 82 -2.18 6.99 -10.47
CA LEU A 82 -1.31 8.04 -11.01
C LEU A 82 -2.13 9.17 -11.64
N THR A 83 -3.16 8.87 -12.45
CA THR A 83 -3.87 9.87 -13.27
C THR A 83 -5.20 10.36 -12.67
N HIS A 84 -5.94 9.51 -11.95
CA HIS A 84 -7.30 9.82 -11.45
C HIS A 84 -7.39 10.13 -9.95
N CYS A 85 -6.28 10.05 -9.22
CA CYS A 85 -6.28 10.37 -7.79
C CYS A 85 -5.73 11.79 -7.54
N ASN A 86 -6.60 12.79 -7.37
CA ASN A 86 -6.15 14.13 -6.98
C ASN A 86 -6.15 14.30 -5.44
N ILE A 87 -4.96 14.44 -4.85
CA ILE A 87 -4.75 14.43 -3.41
C ILE A 87 -3.93 15.64 -2.93
N PRO A 88 -4.38 16.88 -3.21
CA PRO A 88 -3.59 18.10 -3.00
C PRO A 88 -3.28 18.38 -1.52
N ASN A 89 -4.08 17.81 -0.61
CA ASN A 89 -3.94 17.98 0.83
C ASN A 89 -3.27 16.78 1.52
N ALA A 90 -2.89 15.74 0.77
CA ALA A 90 -2.27 14.56 1.36
C ALA A 90 -0.82 14.88 1.77
N ILE A 91 -0.50 14.67 3.04
CA ILE A 91 0.85 14.92 3.57
C ILE A 91 1.79 13.77 3.18
N ARG A 92 1.32 12.52 3.34
CA ARG A 92 2.05 11.30 3.00
C ARG A 92 1.07 10.27 2.42
N PRO A 93 0.72 10.40 1.14
CA PRO A 93 -0.14 9.41 0.50
C PRO A 93 0.59 8.07 0.38
N ILE A 94 -0.09 6.99 0.76
CA ILE A 94 0.45 5.62 0.79
C ILE A 94 -0.43 4.76 -0.12
N LEU A 95 0.19 3.93 -0.96
CA LEU A 95 -0.49 2.93 -1.77
C LEU A 95 0.12 1.56 -1.48
N MET A 96 -0.71 0.59 -1.10
CA MET A 96 -0.27 -0.75 -0.71
C MET A 96 -0.91 -1.78 -1.62
N PHE A 97 -0.10 -2.46 -2.43
CA PHE A 97 -0.54 -3.61 -3.21
C PHE A 97 -0.34 -4.87 -2.37
N ILE A 98 -1.39 -5.67 -2.21
CA ILE A 98 -1.35 -6.96 -1.50
C ILE A 98 -1.50 -8.03 -2.55
N LEU A 99 -0.44 -8.81 -2.78
CA LEU A 99 -0.37 -9.66 -3.97
C LEU A 99 0.41 -10.95 -3.76
N ASP A 100 0.15 -11.89 -4.65
CA ASP A 100 0.83 -13.18 -4.78
C ASP A 100 1.14 -13.52 -6.25
N ALA A 101 1.17 -12.52 -7.14
CA ALA A 101 1.42 -12.63 -8.58
C ALA A 101 2.38 -11.52 -9.08
N PRO A 102 3.06 -11.67 -10.23
CA PRO A 102 3.72 -10.59 -10.94
C PRO A 102 2.73 -9.77 -11.77
N ASP A 103 3.21 -8.68 -12.36
CA ASP A 103 2.48 -7.92 -13.36
C ASP A 103 2.83 -8.37 -14.79
N HIS A 104 1.93 -8.13 -15.74
CA HIS A 104 2.15 -8.36 -17.19
C HIS A 104 3.36 -7.62 -17.78
N GLY A 105 3.83 -6.53 -17.13
CA GLY A 105 4.99 -5.74 -17.52
C GLY A 105 4.68 -4.55 -18.43
N ASP A 106 3.47 -4.51 -18.99
CA ASP A 106 2.97 -3.42 -19.82
C ASP A 106 1.50 -3.04 -19.50
N VAL A 107 1.20 -1.76 -19.63
CA VAL A 107 -0.14 -1.18 -19.53
C VAL A 107 -0.61 -0.84 -20.94
N ARG A 108 -1.57 -1.61 -21.47
CA ARG A 108 -1.98 -1.48 -22.88
C ARG A 108 -3.10 -0.45 -23.08
N PRO A 109 -3.14 0.22 -24.25
CA PRO A 109 -4.22 1.16 -24.58
C PRO A 109 -5.63 0.58 -24.46
N GLY A 110 -5.82 -0.68 -24.84
CA GLY A 110 -7.11 -1.37 -24.75
C GLY A 110 -7.59 -1.54 -23.31
N GLU A 111 -6.68 -1.91 -22.41
CA GLU A 111 -6.97 -2.10 -20.97
C GLU A 111 -7.32 -0.77 -20.31
N VAL A 112 -6.52 0.27 -20.57
CA VAL A 112 -6.76 1.63 -20.06
C VAL A 112 -8.10 2.18 -20.55
N LYS A 113 -8.40 2.05 -21.84
CA LYS A 113 -9.67 2.53 -22.38
C LYS A 113 -10.87 1.78 -21.79
N ALA A 114 -10.77 0.45 -21.65
CA ALA A 114 -11.87 -0.38 -21.18
C ALA A 114 -12.18 -0.18 -19.68
N TYR A 115 -11.15 -0.08 -18.84
CA TYR A 115 -11.31 -0.04 -17.38
C TYR A 115 -11.24 1.36 -16.76
N ILE A 116 -10.58 2.31 -17.43
CA ILE A 116 -10.33 3.66 -16.89
C ILE A 116 -11.02 4.73 -17.73
N GLY A 117 -11.15 4.51 -19.04
CA GLY A 117 -11.77 5.45 -19.98
C GLY A 117 -10.80 6.47 -20.59
N ASP A 118 -9.52 6.43 -20.20
CA ASP A 118 -8.48 7.25 -20.80
C ASP A 118 -8.07 6.73 -22.19
N VAL A 119 -7.44 7.59 -22.98
CA VAL A 119 -6.87 7.24 -24.29
C VAL A 119 -5.37 7.48 -24.25
N ILE A 120 -4.60 6.40 -24.40
CA ILE A 120 -3.15 6.43 -24.58
C ILE A 120 -2.79 5.88 -25.97
N ASN A 121 -1.72 6.37 -26.57
CA ASN A 121 -1.35 6.02 -27.95
C ASN A 121 -0.53 4.74 -28.05
N GLU A 122 0.28 4.45 -27.03
CA GLU A 122 1.20 3.31 -27.00
C GLU A 122 1.21 2.66 -25.62
N PRO A 123 1.58 1.36 -25.51
CA PRO A 123 1.74 0.71 -24.22
C PRO A 123 2.79 1.40 -23.36
N MET A 124 2.52 1.52 -22.07
CA MET A 124 3.48 2.01 -21.09
C MET A 124 4.13 0.84 -20.36
N SER A 125 5.43 0.91 -20.05
CA SER A 125 6.05 -0.08 -19.17
C SER A 125 5.52 0.07 -17.74
N THR A 126 5.18 -1.04 -17.10
CA THR A 126 4.79 -1.07 -15.68
C THR A 126 5.86 -0.42 -14.79
N LYS A 127 7.14 -0.63 -15.11
CA LYS A 127 8.24 -0.01 -14.36
C LYS A 127 8.21 1.51 -14.42
N GLU A 128 7.89 2.08 -15.58
CA GLU A 128 7.80 3.54 -15.76
C GLU A 128 6.56 4.11 -15.06
N VAL A 129 5.42 3.42 -15.15
CA VAL A 129 4.19 3.79 -14.42
C VAL A 129 4.44 3.80 -12.92
N PHE A 130 5.05 2.75 -12.37
CA PHE A 130 5.37 2.67 -10.94
C PHE A 130 6.41 3.72 -10.51
N LYS A 131 7.39 4.03 -11.36
CA LYS A 131 8.35 5.10 -11.07
C LYS A 131 7.64 6.44 -10.88
N GLN A 132 6.77 6.83 -11.80
CA GLN A 132 5.98 8.07 -11.68
C GLN A 132 5.01 8.00 -10.50
N LEU A 133 4.40 6.84 -10.25
CA LEU A 133 3.52 6.64 -9.11
C LEU A 133 4.27 6.83 -7.78
N MET A 134 5.53 6.40 -7.68
CA MET A 134 6.37 6.55 -6.48
C MET A 134 6.83 7.99 -6.22
N GLU A 135 6.78 8.87 -7.24
CA GLU A 135 6.97 10.31 -7.03
C GLU A 135 5.75 10.93 -6.33
N LYS A 136 4.56 10.34 -6.53
CA LYS A 136 3.27 10.80 -5.99
C LYS A 136 2.85 10.10 -4.70
N PHE A 137 3.17 8.82 -4.54
CA PHE A 137 2.78 7.96 -3.42
C PHE A 137 4.00 7.27 -2.80
N ARG A 138 3.91 6.94 -1.51
CA ARG A 138 4.71 5.87 -0.93
C ARG A 138 4.08 4.53 -1.29
N VAL A 139 4.66 3.87 -2.29
CA VAL A 139 4.15 2.59 -2.81
C VAL A 139 4.80 1.43 -2.06
N TYR A 140 4.01 0.44 -1.66
CA TYR A 140 4.47 -0.79 -1.02
C TYR A 140 3.89 -2.01 -1.72
N ILE A 141 4.72 -3.03 -1.90
CA ILE A 141 4.30 -4.37 -2.34
C ILE A 141 4.33 -5.29 -1.13
N ILE A 142 3.16 -5.75 -0.68
CA ILE A 142 3.02 -6.72 0.40
C ILE A 142 2.84 -8.09 -0.24
N SER A 143 3.92 -8.86 -0.25
CA SER A 143 4.01 -10.12 -0.99
C SER A 143 3.84 -11.32 -0.07
N VAL A 144 2.89 -12.17 -0.41
CA VAL A 144 2.61 -13.41 0.32
C VAL A 144 3.76 -14.40 0.10
N ARG A 145 4.32 -14.90 1.21
CA ARG A 145 5.49 -15.80 1.22
C ARG A 145 6.71 -15.24 0.47
N GLY A 146 6.72 -13.93 0.17
CA GLY A 146 7.76 -13.31 -0.66
C GLY A 146 7.72 -13.73 -2.14
N ALA A 147 6.56 -14.17 -2.63
CA ALA A 147 6.35 -14.50 -4.04
C ALA A 147 6.73 -13.34 -4.98
N TYR A 148 7.26 -13.69 -6.15
CA TYR A 148 7.63 -12.76 -7.23
C TYR A 148 8.56 -11.62 -6.79
N ARG A 149 9.40 -11.85 -5.78
CA ARG A 149 10.38 -10.88 -5.29
C ARG A 149 11.28 -10.35 -6.41
N ASP A 150 11.76 -11.22 -7.29
CA ASP A 150 12.67 -10.84 -8.39
C ASP A 150 11.98 -9.99 -9.46
N HIS A 151 10.65 -9.99 -9.52
CA HIS A 151 9.87 -9.09 -10.36
C HIS A 151 9.64 -7.74 -9.66
N TRP A 152 9.20 -7.75 -8.40
CA TRP A 152 8.76 -6.54 -7.71
C TRP A 152 9.90 -5.68 -7.13
N VAL A 153 10.96 -6.28 -6.60
CA VAL A 153 12.08 -5.54 -6.00
C VAL A 153 12.77 -4.62 -7.01
N PRO A 154 13.03 -5.00 -8.27
CA PRO A 154 13.57 -4.07 -9.27
C PRO A 154 12.65 -2.89 -9.63
N ILE A 155 11.36 -2.97 -9.30
CA ILE A 155 10.35 -1.93 -9.57
C ILE A 155 10.26 -0.97 -8.38
N VAL A 156 9.99 -1.48 -7.18
CA VAL A 156 9.72 -0.63 -5.98
C VAL A 156 10.92 -0.48 -5.03
N GLY A 157 11.96 -1.28 -5.22
CA GLY A 157 13.13 -1.34 -4.33
C GLY A 157 12.91 -2.19 -3.08
N GLU A 158 14.01 -2.67 -2.50
CA GLU A 158 14.02 -3.60 -1.36
C GLU A 158 13.23 -3.09 -0.15
N GLN A 159 13.26 -1.77 0.09
CA GLN A 159 12.65 -1.18 1.28
C GLN A 159 11.11 -1.17 1.23
N HIS A 160 10.55 -1.20 0.02
CA HIS A 160 9.12 -1.13 -0.27
C HIS A 160 8.50 -2.50 -0.54
N PHE A 161 9.31 -3.57 -0.59
CA PHE A 161 8.85 -4.95 -0.69
C PHE A 161 8.75 -5.59 0.70
N ILE A 162 7.53 -5.91 1.13
CA ILE A 162 7.19 -6.38 2.47
C ILE A 162 6.72 -7.85 2.38
N PRO A 163 7.60 -8.83 2.60
CA PRO A 163 7.20 -10.24 2.58
C PRO A 163 6.42 -10.57 3.85
N ILE A 164 5.28 -11.25 3.72
CA ILE A 164 4.47 -11.75 4.84
C ILE A 164 4.39 -13.28 4.80
N GLU A 165 4.57 -13.92 5.95
CA GLU A 165 4.53 -15.39 6.03
C GLU A 165 3.10 -15.93 6.13
N LYS A 166 2.19 -15.19 6.78
CA LYS A 166 0.80 -15.59 7.01
C LYS A 166 -0.18 -14.48 6.66
N ALA A 167 -1.28 -14.85 5.98
CA ALA A 167 -2.39 -13.96 5.63
C ALA A 167 -2.95 -13.16 6.81
N ARG A 168 -3.11 -13.83 7.94
CA ARG A 168 -3.68 -13.23 9.14
C ARG A 168 -2.86 -12.06 9.71
N ASP A 169 -1.61 -11.89 9.27
CA ASP A 169 -0.72 -10.83 9.70
C ASP A 169 -0.91 -9.54 8.88
N ILE A 170 -1.67 -9.58 7.77
CA ILE A 170 -1.82 -8.45 6.83
C ILE A 170 -2.28 -7.15 7.50
N VAL A 171 -3.31 -7.18 8.35
CA VAL A 171 -3.85 -5.96 8.97
C VAL A 171 -2.84 -5.29 9.90
N GLU A 172 -2.03 -6.07 10.63
CA GLU A 172 -0.97 -5.50 11.46
C GLU A 172 0.16 -4.91 10.60
N VAL A 173 0.46 -5.52 9.46
CA VAL A 173 1.43 -5.00 8.50
C VAL A 173 0.94 -3.67 7.88
N LEU A 174 -0.33 -3.58 7.48
CA LEU A 174 -0.92 -2.33 6.97
C LEU A 174 -0.84 -1.20 8.01
N ILE A 175 -1.24 -1.48 9.26
CA ILE A 175 -1.16 -0.51 10.35
C ILE A 175 0.30 -0.08 10.60
N GLY A 176 1.23 -1.05 10.59
CA GLY A 176 2.64 -0.79 10.82
C GLY A 176 3.29 0.06 9.73
N ILE A 177 2.90 -0.12 8.46
CA ILE A 177 3.32 0.75 7.35
C ILE A 177 2.82 2.18 7.58
N VAL A 178 1.53 2.36 7.87
CA VAL A 178 0.93 3.68 8.13
C VAL A 178 1.62 4.39 9.31
N ALA A 179 1.74 3.70 10.45
CA ALA A 179 2.41 4.24 11.63
C ALA A 179 3.89 4.58 11.33
N GLY A 180 4.58 3.72 10.59
CA GLY A 180 5.97 3.92 10.20
C GLY A 180 6.20 5.17 9.37
N GLU A 181 5.41 5.36 8.31
CA GLU A 181 5.43 6.55 7.45
C GLU A 181 5.08 7.84 8.20
N LEU A 182 4.36 7.73 9.31
CA LEU A 182 4.00 8.85 10.17
C LEU A 182 4.99 9.08 11.33
N GLY A 183 6.05 8.28 11.43
CA GLY A 183 7.07 8.42 12.49
C GLY A 183 6.69 7.76 13.83
N GLU A 184 5.59 7.00 13.86
CA GLU A 184 4.95 6.45 15.06
C GLU A 184 5.18 4.93 15.20
N PHE A 185 6.23 4.38 14.57
CA PHE A 185 6.47 2.93 14.55
C PHE A 185 6.64 2.33 15.96
N LYS A 186 7.25 3.08 16.89
CA LYS A 186 7.44 2.62 18.29
C LYS A 186 6.11 2.44 19.02
N ASP A 187 5.15 3.35 18.80
CA ASP A 187 3.82 3.21 19.36
C ASP A 187 3.10 2.00 18.75
N PHE A 188 3.21 1.81 17.44
CA PHE A 188 2.71 0.62 16.77
C PHE A 188 3.30 -0.67 17.37
N GLU A 189 4.62 -0.77 17.55
CA GLU A 189 5.27 -1.96 18.13
C GLU A 189 4.71 -2.28 19.52
N MET A 190 4.58 -1.26 20.39
CA MET A 190 4.00 -1.41 21.73
C MET A 190 2.56 -1.92 21.66
N ARG A 191 1.72 -1.32 20.82
CA ARG A 191 0.28 -1.66 20.72
C ARG A 191 0.06 -3.01 20.07
N SER A 192 0.79 -3.32 19.00
CA SER A 192 0.73 -4.63 18.33
C SER A 192 1.16 -5.74 19.29
N SER A 193 2.23 -5.51 20.07
CA SER A 193 2.69 -6.45 21.10
C SER A 193 1.64 -6.68 22.19
N ALA A 194 0.96 -5.61 22.65
CA ALA A 194 -0.11 -5.74 23.63
C ALA A 194 -1.31 -6.53 23.08
N ARG A 195 -1.75 -6.25 21.84
CA ARG A 195 -2.85 -6.95 21.16
C ARG A 195 -2.59 -8.44 20.97
N HIS A 196 -1.33 -8.81 20.76
CA HIS A 196 -0.90 -10.20 20.47
C HIS A 196 0.04 -10.75 21.55
N SER A 197 -0.15 -10.33 22.80
CA SER A 197 0.65 -10.78 23.95
C SER A 197 0.57 -12.30 24.18
N ASP A 198 -0.53 -12.93 23.77
CA ASP A 198 -0.75 -14.38 23.76
C ASP A 198 -0.14 -15.09 22.53
N LYS A 199 0.41 -14.34 21.58
CA LYS A 199 0.93 -14.82 20.29
C LYS A 199 2.31 -14.21 19.96
N PRO A 200 3.36 -14.50 20.75
CA PRO A 200 4.69 -13.91 20.56
C PRO A 200 5.30 -14.18 19.17
N ASP A 201 5.03 -15.36 18.58
CA ASP A 201 5.47 -15.68 17.23
C ASP A 201 4.88 -14.74 16.18
N ARG A 202 3.65 -14.27 16.39
CA ARG A 202 3.00 -13.31 15.50
C ARG A 202 3.67 -11.95 15.57
N VAL A 203 3.94 -11.46 16.79
CA VAL A 203 4.66 -10.20 17.02
C VAL A 203 6.03 -10.24 16.33
N SER A 204 6.76 -11.34 16.50
CA SER A 204 8.06 -11.56 15.86
C SER A 204 7.97 -11.52 14.33
N ARG A 205 7.03 -12.27 13.73
CA ARG A 205 6.84 -12.28 12.27
C ARG A 205 6.46 -10.91 11.70
N VAL A 206 5.52 -10.20 12.32
CA VAL A 206 5.13 -8.85 11.90
C VAL A 206 6.31 -7.89 11.99
N GLY A 207 7.05 -7.89 13.10
CA GLY A 207 8.26 -7.08 13.27
C GLY A 207 9.34 -7.40 12.22
N LYS A 208 9.51 -8.68 11.86
CA LYS A 208 10.42 -9.13 10.80
C LYS A 208 10.04 -8.58 9.42
N SER A 209 8.75 -8.60 9.07
CA SER A 209 8.24 -8.05 7.81
C SER A 209 8.45 -6.53 7.72
N LEU A 210 8.28 -5.82 8.83
CA LEU A 210 8.30 -4.35 8.87
C LEU A 210 9.67 -3.73 9.17
N ARG A 211 10.78 -4.48 9.09
CA ARG A 211 12.12 -3.97 9.42
C ARG A 211 12.55 -2.76 8.58
N SER A 212 12.21 -2.72 7.29
CA SER A 212 12.54 -1.58 6.43
C SER A 212 11.78 -0.34 6.89
N VAL A 213 10.46 -0.48 7.11
CA VAL A 213 9.57 0.56 7.61
C VAL A 213 10.06 1.12 8.95
N ARG A 214 10.46 0.23 9.89
CA ARG A 214 11.04 0.63 11.18
C ARG A 214 12.27 1.53 11.00
N LYS A 215 13.22 1.11 10.16
CA LYS A 215 14.46 1.87 9.90
C LYS A 215 14.14 3.25 9.31
N THR A 216 13.16 3.34 8.41
CA THR A 216 12.71 4.61 7.83
C THR A 216 12.11 5.51 8.90
N SER A 217 11.24 4.98 9.75
CA SER A 217 10.62 5.70 10.86
C SER A 217 11.66 6.23 11.87
N GLU A 218 12.64 5.40 12.23
CA GLU A 218 13.74 5.78 13.13
C GLU A 218 14.58 6.94 12.55
N LYS A 219 14.86 6.93 11.24
CA LYS A 219 15.55 8.06 10.56
C LYS A 219 14.74 9.35 10.62
N MET A 220 13.42 9.28 10.45
CA MET A 220 12.54 10.44 10.59
C MET A 220 12.55 11.01 12.00
N SER A 221 12.49 10.14 13.02
CA SER A 221 12.49 10.56 14.44
C SER A 221 13.82 11.14 14.92
N SER A 222 14.94 10.75 14.30
CA SER A 222 16.30 11.18 14.69
C SER A 222 16.76 12.48 14.03
N GLY A 223 15.89 13.17 13.27
CA GLY A 223 16.21 14.44 12.61
C GLY A 223 17.19 14.34 11.44
N LYS A 224 17.67 13.14 11.10
CA LYS A 224 18.43 12.85 9.88
C LYS A 224 17.45 12.53 8.75
N GLY A 225 16.73 13.56 8.30
CA GLY A 225 15.87 13.46 7.12
C GLY A 225 16.68 12.95 5.92
N VAL A 226 16.12 11.99 5.19
CA VAL A 226 16.57 11.60 3.86
C VAL A 226 16.56 12.88 3.01
N ARG A 227 17.75 13.40 2.70
CA ARG A 227 17.90 14.38 1.63
C ARG A 227 17.49 13.67 0.35
N ALA A 228 16.50 14.20 -0.36
CA ALA A 228 16.43 13.96 -1.79
C ALA A 228 17.73 14.54 -2.38
N ASP A 229 18.43 13.76 -3.19
CA ASP A 229 19.65 14.20 -3.83
C ASP A 229 19.35 15.45 -4.67
N GLY A 230 19.95 16.58 -4.29
CA GLY A 230 19.90 17.84 -5.02
C GLY A 230 19.10 18.95 -4.33
N GLU A 231 19.64 19.56 -3.28
CA GLU A 231 19.67 21.02 -3.11
C GLU A 231 20.45 21.42 -1.84
N GLU A 232 21.28 22.45 -1.99
CA GLU A 232 22.28 22.89 -1.02
C GLU A 232 21.77 24.04 -0.16
N SER A 233 21.93 23.89 1.16
CA SER A 233 22.05 24.92 2.21
C SER A 233 20.85 25.85 2.53
N GLY A 234 20.46 25.84 3.81
CA GLY A 234 19.45 26.75 4.36
C GLY A 234 19.02 26.37 5.78
N GLU A 235 19.93 26.49 6.74
CA GLU A 235 19.70 26.25 8.16
C GLU A 235 18.55 27.12 8.72
N LYS A 236 17.48 26.52 9.26
CA LYS A 236 16.72 27.08 10.39
C LYS A 236 15.88 26.04 11.11
N LEU A 237 16.33 25.75 12.32
CA LEU A 237 15.70 24.94 13.36
C LEU A 237 14.31 25.50 13.73
N MET A 238 13.22 24.81 13.40
CA MET A 238 11.90 25.07 14.02
C MET A 238 11.51 23.94 14.95
N LYS A 239 11.40 24.31 16.24
CA LYS A 239 10.90 23.47 17.33
C LYS A 239 9.44 23.09 17.11
N SER A 240 9.15 21.83 17.42
CA SER A 240 7.83 21.24 17.58
C SER A 240 6.85 22.16 18.33
N LYS A 241 5.78 22.57 17.65
CA LYS A 241 4.52 22.94 18.29
C LYS A 241 3.52 21.83 17.97
N LYS A 242 3.06 21.15 19.01
CA LYS A 242 1.80 20.40 19.00
C LYS A 242 0.73 21.34 18.45
N LEU A 243 0.09 20.94 17.35
CA LEU A 243 -1.13 21.58 16.86
C LEU A 243 -2.33 20.77 17.35
N ILE A 244 -3.22 21.50 18.02
CA ILE A 244 -4.64 21.17 18.22
C ILE A 244 -5.31 21.15 16.84
#